data_AF-A0A3M1F3Q2-F1
#
_entry.id   AF-A0A3M1F3Q2-F1
#
_cell.length_a   1.000
_cell.length_b   1.000
_cell.length_c   1.000
_cell.angle_alpha   90.00
_cell.angle_beta   90.00
_cell.angle_gamma   90.00
#
_symmetry.space_group_name_H-M   'P 1'
#
loop_
_entity.id
_entity.type
_entity.pdbx_description
1 polymer ?
#
loop_
_entity_poly.entity_id
_entity_poly.type
_entity_poly.pdbx_seq_one_letter_code
_entity_poly.pdbx_strand_id
1 'polypeptide(L)' 'MNILGLSCFYHDSAAALFQEGRLVAAAQEERFTRKKHDAAFPVNAIRYCLSEGGI' A
#
# COMPACT_ATOMS: atom_id res chain seq x y z
N MET A 1 2.55 -9.47 15.25
CA MET A 1 1.77 -9.83 14.04
C MET A 1 1.81 -8.69 13.03
N ASN A 2 2.15 -9.00 11.78
CA ASN A 2 2.20 -8.04 10.68
C ASN A 2 1.07 -8.35 9.69
N ILE A 3 0.26 -7.35 9.34
CA ILE A 3 -0.87 -7.49 8.40
C ILE A 3 -0.70 -6.47 7.29
N LEU A 4 -0.60 -6.94 6.04
CA LEU A 4 -0.57 -6.11 4.85
C LEU A 4 -1.93 -6.16 4.15
N GLY A 5 -2.70 -5.07 4.24
CA GLY A 5 -3.96 -4.88 3.53
C GLY A 5 -3.72 -4.34 2.13
N LEU A 6 -4.46 -4.86 1.15
CA LEU A 6 -4.37 -4.47 -0.26
C LEU A 6 -5.74 -4.07 -0.81
N SER A 7 -5.76 -3.02 -1.63
CA SER A 7 -6.87 -2.66 -2.50
C SER A 7 -6.35 -2.62 -3.93
N CYS A 8 -6.99 -3.33 -4.88
CA CYS A 8 -6.61 -3.32 -6.30
C CYS A 8 -7.70 -3.92 -7.22
N PHE A 9 -7.51 -3.76 -8.54
CA PHE A 9 -8.34 -4.32 -9.62
C PHE A 9 -9.77 -3.79 -9.76
N TYR A 10 -10.11 -2.67 -9.13
CA TYR A 10 -11.45 -2.05 -9.28
C TYR A 10 -11.43 -0.52 -9.24
N HIS A 11 -10.71 0.06 -8.27
CA HIS A 11 -10.55 1.51 -8.08
C HIS A 11 -9.06 1.83 -7.81
N ASP A 12 -8.79 2.96 -7.17
CA ASP A 12 -7.48 3.34 -6.64
C ASP A 12 -6.84 2.19 -5.86
N SER A 13 -5.76 1.66 -6.42
CA SER A 13 -4.98 0.64 -5.75
C SER A 13 -4.13 1.26 -4.64
N ALA A 14 -3.97 0.51 -3.55
CA ALA A 14 -3.31 0.97 -2.34
C ALA A 14 -2.82 -0.21 -1.50
N ALA A 15 -1.91 0.08 -0.58
CA ALA A 15 -1.48 -0.84 0.46
C ALA A 15 -1.47 -0.15 1.83
N ALA A 16 -1.70 -0.92 2.89
CA ALA A 16 -1.58 -0.48 4.27
C ALA A 16 -0.96 -1.58 5.15
N LEU A 17 0.03 -1.22 5.95
CA LEU A 17 0.68 -2.12 6.90
C LEU A 17 0.24 -1.81 8.34
N PHE A 18 -0.22 -2.84 9.02
CA PHE A 18 -0.43 -2.85 10.46
C PHE A 18 0.61 -3.74 11.15
N GLN A 19 1.20 -3.25 12.24
CA GLN A 19 2.07 -4.02 13.14
C GLN A 19 1.49 -3.95 14.56
N GLU A 20 1.23 -5.11 15.16
CA GLU A 20 0.64 -5.23 16.50
C GLU A 20 -0.61 -4.36 16.71
N GLY A 21 -1.50 -4.36 15.70
CA GLY A 21 -2.75 -3.59 15.74
C GLY A 21 -2.59 -2.08 15.50
N ARG A 22 -1.38 -1.59 15.22
CA ARG A 22 -1.12 -0.17 14.92
C ARG A 22 -0.87 0.02 13.43
N LEU A 23 -1.48 1.05 12.84
CA LEU A 23 -1.17 1.47 11.48
C LEU A 23 0.25 2.04 11.45
N VAL A 24 1.09 1.48 10.58
CA VAL A 24 2.49 1.89 10.40
C VAL A 24 2.64 2.75 9.16
N ALA A 25 2.08 2.28 8.04
CA ALA A 25 2.12 2.99 6.77
C ALA A 25 0.86 2.67 5.94
N ALA A 26 0.43 3.63 5.14
CA ALA A 26 -0.57 3.44 4.10
C ALA A 26 -0.26 4.37 2.93
N ALA A 27 -0.39 3.88 1.70
CA ALA A 27 -0.15 4.67 0.51
C ALA A 27 -1.01 4.21 -0.67
N GLN A 28 -1.40 5.17 -1.52
CA GLN A 28 -2.06 4.90 -2.80
C GLN A 28 -1.01 4.79 -3.92
N GLU A 29 -1.20 3.84 -4.82
CA GLU A 29 -0.28 3.55 -5.93
C GLU A 29 -0.13 4.75 -6.88
N GLU A 30 -1.21 5.49 -7.12
CA GLU A 30 -1.23 6.68 -7.98
C GLU A 30 -0.24 7.78 -7.56
N ARG A 31 0.15 7.82 -6.27
CA ARG A 31 1.15 8.78 -5.79
C ARG A 31 2.53 8.47 -6.36
N PHE A 32 2.83 7.20 -6.63
CA PHE A 32 4.08 6.71 -7.19
C PHE A 32 4.04 6.62 -8.71
N THR A 33 2.99 6.02 -9.27
CA THR A 33 2.90 5.79 -10.73
C THR A 33 2.52 7.05 -11.50
N ARG A 34 1.99 8.06 -10.80
CA ARG A 34 1.48 9.32 -11.37
C ARG A 34 0.33 9.10 -12.36
N LYS A 35 -0.29 7.92 -12.33
CA LYS A 35 -1.52 7.60 -13.06
C LYS A 35 -2.68 7.77 -12.09
N LYS A 36 -3.56 8.73 -12.38
CA LYS A 36 -4.73 8.98 -11.53
C LYS A 36 -5.64 7.75 -11.54
N HIS A 37 -6.09 7.34 -10.36
CA HIS A 37 -6.90 6.15 -10.12
C HIS A 37 -6.26 4.86 -10.65
N ASP A 38 -4.95 4.70 -10.44
CA ASP A 38 -4.24 3.50 -10.87
C ASP A 38 -4.81 2.26 -10.17
N ALA A 39 -5.51 1.41 -10.93
CA ALA A 39 -6.15 0.20 -10.44
C ALA A 39 -5.28 -1.06 -10.56
N ALA A 40 -4.04 -0.92 -11.03
CA ALA A 40 -3.09 -2.02 -11.13
C ALA A 40 -2.76 -2.61 -9.75
N PHE A 41 -1.97 -3.68 -9.75
CA PHE A 41 -1.47 -4.24 -8.49
C PHE A 41 -0.51 -3.22 -7.82
N PRO A 42 -0.67 -2.91 -6.51
CA PRO A 42 -0.06 -1.74 -5.87
C PRO A 42 1.40 -1.99 -5.45
N VAL A 43 2.26 -2.29 -6.42
CA VAL A 43 3.65 -2.71 -6.19
C VAL A 43 4.44 -1.63 -5.42
N ASN A 44 4.28 -0.36 -5.78
CA ASN A 44 5.04 0.71 -5.16
C ASN A 44 4.53 1.02 -3.75
N ALA A 45 3.21 1.03 -3.55
CA ALA A 45 2.64 1.20 -2.22
C ALA A 45 3.01 0.06 -1.26
N ILE A 46 3.07 -1.19 -1.75
CA ILE A 46 3.55 -2.34 -0.96
C ILE A 46 5.00 -2.11 -0.52
N ARG A 47 5.89 -1.79 -1.47
CA ARG A 47 7.31 -1.54 -1.18
C ARG A 47 7.49 -0.42 -0.16
N TYR A 48 6.75 0.67 -0.32
CA TYR A 48 6.75 1.77 0.63
C TYR A 48 6.33 1.29 2.03
N CYS A 49 5.20 0.58 2.15
CA CYS A 49 4.71 0.14 3.45
C CYS A 49 5.68 -0.84 4.15
N LEU A 50 6.30 -1.75 3.41
CA LEU A 50 7.30 -2.68 3.95
C LEU A 50 8.57 -1.95 4.41
N SER A 51 9.04 -0.98 3.60
CA SER A 51 10.18 -0.13 3.96
C SER A 51 9.93 0.67 5.24
N GLU A 52 8.77 1.33 5.37
CA GLU A 52 8.40 2.08 6.58
C GLU A 52 8.23 1.16 7.81
N GLY A 53 7.81 -0.08 7.60
CA GLY A 53 7.68 -1.08 8.67
C GLY A 53 8.96 -1.83 9.03
N GLY A 54 10.05 -1.63 8.30
CA GLY A 54 11.31 -2.34 8.50
C GLY A 54 11.22 -3.85 8.25
N ILE A 55 10.42 -4.27 7.25
CA ILE A 55 10.20 -5.68 6.86
C ILE A 55 10.79 -5.96 5.48
#